data_AF-A0AAV3Z9S6-F1
#
_entry.id   AF-A0AAV3Z9S6-F1
#
_cell.length_a   1.000
_cell.length_b   1.000
_cell.length_c   1.000
_cell.angle_alpha   90.00
_cell.angle_beta   90.00
_cell.angle_gamma   90.00
#
_symmetry.space_group_name_H-M   'P 1'
#
loop_
_entity.id
_entity.type
_entity.pdbx_description
1 polymer ?
#
loop_
_entity_poly.entity_id
_entity_poly.type
_entity_poly.pdbx_seq_one_letter_code
_entity_poly.pdbx_strand_id
1 'polypeptide(L)'
;MNAKVWDLFYQADKVRDMISAKIQEESLRTYLFRYSAIYDSLSLNSLATMFEISHRLAHATISKMIINEELMASLDEPTQIVVMHRTEPTRLQSLALQLSEKVGSLVENNERIMEIKQGNYFFNKS
;
A
#
# COMPACT_ATOMS: atom_id res chain seq x y z
N MET A 1 6.00 -23.73 -11.76
CA MET A 1 4.76 -24.43 -11.37
C MET A 1 3.72 -24.28 -12.48
N ASN A 2 3.03 -25.37 -12.82
CA ASN A 2 1.83 -25.48 -13.65
C ASN A 2 1.91 -25.17 -15.17
N ALA A 3 2.78 -25.86 -15.91
CA ALA A 3 2.59 -26.00 -17.37
C ALA A 3 1.15 -26.46 -17.72
N LYS A 4 0.59 -27.36 -16.89
CA LYS A 4 -0.76 -27.92 -17.06
C LYS A 4 -1.90 -26.90 -17.03
N VAL A 5 -1.77 -25.74 -16.37
CA VAL A 5 -2.89 -24.76 -16.32
C VAL A 5 -2.88 -23.84 -17.53
N TRP A 6 -1.70 -23.58 -18.10
CA TRP A 6 -1.54 -22.70 -19.25
C TRP A 6 -2.11 -23.32 -20.53
N ASP A 7 -2.03 -24.64 -20.66
CA ASP A 7 -2.56 -25.41 -21.80
C ASP A 7 -4.10 -25.40 -21.89
N LEU A 8 -4.82 -24.92 -20.86
CA LEU A 8 -6.28 -24.77 -20.89
C LEU A 8 -6.72 -23.48 -21.62
N PHE A 9 -5.82 -22.52 -21.83
CA PHE A 9 -6.16 -21.26 -22.46
C PHE A 9 -5.94 -21.32 -23.98
N TYR A 10 -6.91 -20.83 -24.74
CA TYR A 10 -6.83 -20.72 -26.21
C TYR A 10 -5.67 -19.81 -26.68
N GLN A 11 -5.29 -18.81 -25.87
CA GLN A 11 -4.20 -17.86 -26.15
C GLN A 11 -3.23 -17.79 -24.96
N ALA A 12 -2.70 -18.94 -24.54
CA ALA A 12 -1.85 -19.07 -23.36
C ALA A 12 -0.65 -18.10 -23.34
N ASP A 13 0.00 -17.88 -24.48
CA ASP A 13 1.18 -17.00 -24.56
C ASP A 13 0.84 -15.53 -24.29
N LYS A 14 -0.27 -15.02 -24.85
CA LYS A 14 -0.71 -13.64 -24.56
C LYS A 14 -1.06 -13.44 -23.10
N VAL A 15 -1.69 -14.44 -22.48
CA VAL A 15 -2.05 -14.39 -21.05
C VAL A 15 -0.78 -14.44 -20.20
N ARG A 16 0.21 -15.25 -20.56
CA ARG A 16 1.52 -15.28 -19.89
C ARG A 16 2.24 -13.94 -19.98
N ASP A 17 2.29 -13.33 -21.16
CA ASP A 17 2.93 -12.03 -21.35
C ASP A 17 2.23 -10.94 -20.52
N MET A 18 0.90 -10.93 -20.53
CA MET A 18 0.10 -10.01 -19.70
C MET A 18 0.38 -10.19 -18.21
N ILE A 19 0.43 -11.44 -17.73
CA ILE A 19 0.69 -11.74 -16.32
C ILE A 19 2.13 -11.38 -15.95
N SER A 20 3.10 -11.65 -16.83
CA SER A 20 4.50 -11.26 -16.61
C SER A 20 4.62 -9.74 -16.44
N ALA A 21 3.99 -8.97 -17.32
CA ALA A 21 3.98 -7.51 -17.22
C ALA A 21 3.31 -7.02 -15.92
N LYS A 22 2.22 -7.67 -15.49
CA LYS A 22 1.56 -7.34 -14.23
C LYS A 22 2.37 -7.70 -12.99
N ILE A 23 3.09 -8.82 -13.03
CA ILE A 23 4.00 -9.21 -11.96
C ILE A 23 5.14 -8.20 -11.85
N GLN A 24 5.72 -7.76 -12.96
CA GLN A 24 6.77 -6.73 -12.94
C GLN A 24 6.27 -5.41 -12.33
N GLU A 25 5.08 -4.96 -12.73
CA GLU A 25 4.44 -3.75 -12.17
C GLU A 25 4.24 -3.86 -10.65
N GLU A 26 3.64 -4.95 -10.18
CA GLU A 26 3.37 -5.14 -8.74
C GLU A 26 4.64 -5.42 -7.93
N SER A 27 5.67 -6.01 -8.54
CA SER A 27 6.98 -6.20 -7.92
C SER A 27 7.66 -4.86 -7.62
N LEU A 28 7.59 -3.90 -8.56
CA LEU A 28 8.07 -2.54 -8.33
C LEU A 28 7.33 -1.87 -7.16
N ARG A 29 5.99 -1.95 -7.14
CA ARG A 29 5.18 -1.34 -6.08
C ARG A 29 5.51 -1.92 -4.71
N THR A 30 5.56 -3.25 -4.62
CA THR A 30 5.88 -3.96 -3.37
C THR A 30 7.28 -3.65 -2.88
N TYR A 31 8.25 -3.53 -3.81
CA TYR A 31 9.61 -3.14 -3.48
C TYR A 31 9.66 -1.74 -2.86
N LEU A 32 8.99 -0.77 -3.48
CA LEU A 32 8.92 0.60 -2.98
C LEU A 32 8.20 0.66 -1.63
N PHE A 33 7.11 -0.08 -1.41
CA PHE A 33 6.44 -0.15 -0.11
C PHE A 33 7.32 -0.67 1.03
N ARG A 34 8.18 -1.65 0.72
CA ARG A 34 9.01 -2.28 1.75
C ARG A 34 10.26 -1.46 2.07
N TYR A 35 10.85 -0.85 1.06
CA TYR A 35 12.18 -0.24 1.17
C TYR A 35 12.17 1.29 1.03
N SER A 36 11.01 1.94 0.86
CA SER A 36 10.85 3.41 0.85
C SER A 36 11.58 4.08 2.01
N ALA A 37 11.46 3.54 3.23
CA ALA A 37 12.03 4.08 4.44
C ALA A 37 13.58 4.15 4.46
N ILE A 38 14.25 3.33 3.64
CA ILE A 38 15.71 3.22 3.63
C ILE A 38 16.33 4.15 2.60
N TYR A 39 15.63 4.44 1.51
CA TYR A 39 16.13 5.26 0.41
C TYR A 39 15.74 6.73 0.59
N ASP A 40 16.69 7.64 0.47
CA ASP A 40 16.40 9.08 0.43
C ASP A 40 16.04 9.57 -0.97
N SER A 41 16.71 9.02 -1.98
CA SER A 41 16.44 9.30 -3.38
C SER A 41 16.71 8.08 -4.25
N LEU A 42 15.97 7.94 -5.33
CA LEU A 42 16.08 6.80 -6.23
C LEU A 42 15.87 7.25 -7.69
N SER A 43 16.79 6.87 -8.57
CA SER A 43 16.66 7.20 -9.99
C SER A 43 15.64 6.30 -10.68
N LEU A 44 14.78 6.90 -11.50
CA LEU A 44 13.77 6.18 -12.26
C LEU A 44 14.40 5.23 -13.30
N ASN A 45 15.54 5.63 -13.88
CA ASN A 45 16.29 4.83 -14.85
C ASN A 45 16.86 3.54 -14.23
N SER A 46 17.39 3.63 -13.00
CA SER A 46 17.86 2.45 -12.26
C SER A 46 16.72 1.50 -11.95
N LEU A 47 15.56 2.01 -11.53
CA LEU A 47 14.36 1.21 -11.29
C LEU A 47 13.87 0.53 -12.58
N ALA A 48 13.79 1.26 -13.68
CA ALA A 48 13.36 0.72 -14.97
C ALA A 48 14.26 -0.44 -15.43
N THR A 49 15.57 -0.31 -15.24
CA THR A 49 16.55 -1.35 -15.58
C THR A 49 16.47 -2.54 -14.61
N MET A 50 16.32 -2.29 -13.31
CA MET A 50 16.24 -3.33 -12.28
C MET A 50 15.02 -4.24 -12.46
N PHE A 51 13.88 -3.70 -12.87
CA PHE A 51 12.63 -4.44 -13.06
C PHE A 51 12.33 -4.79 -14.52
N GLU A 52 13.24 -4.44 -15.44
CA GLU A 52 13.10 -4.65 -16.90
C GLU A 52 11.77 -4.09 -17.46
N ILE A 53 11.35 -2.94 -16.96
CA ILE A 53 10.12 -2.25 -17.37
C ILE A 53 10.43 -1.00 -18.19
N SER A 54 9.49 -0.60 -19.04
CA SER A 54 9.63 0.66 -19.77
C SER A 54 9.62 1.86 -18.82
N HIS A 55 10.43 2.87 -19.12
CA HIS A 55 10.52 4.10 -18.34
C HIS A 55 9.16 4.79 -18.15
N ARG A 56 8.34 4.79 -19.21
CA ARG A 56 6.99 5.37 -19.19
C ARG A 56 6.06 4.62 -18.21
N LEU A 57 6.17 3.30 -18.16
CA LEU A 57 5.38 2.49 -17.23
C LEU A 57 5.85 2.73 -15.79
N ALA A 58 7.16 2.73 -15.54
CA ALA A 58 7.71 3.03 -14.22
C ALA A 58 7.25 4.40 -13.70
N HIS A 59 7.36 5.43 -14.56
CA HIS A 59 6.86 6.77 -14.26
C HIS A 59 5.37 6.75 -13.91
N ALA A 60 4.53 6.14 -14.76
CA ALA A 60 3.09 6.09 -14.55
C ALA A 60 2.71 5.36 -13.25
N THR A 61 3.37 4.25 -12.95
CA THR A 61 3.12 3.47 -11.73
C THR A 61 3.52 4.27 -10.49
N ILE A 62 4.68 4.91 -10.47
CA ILE A 62 5.14 5.71 -9.33
C ILE A 62 4.28 6.97 -9.15
N SER A 63 3.95 7.68 -10.23
CA SER A 63 3.05 8.84 -10.14
C SER A 63 1.68 8.45 -9.58
N LYS A 64 1.13 7.29 -9.97
CA LYS A 64 -0.12 6.78 -9.38
C LYS A 64 0.02 6.50 -7.88
N MET A 65 1.13 5.89 -7.45
CA MET A 65 1.37 5.64 -6.02
C MET A 65 1.47 6.94 -5.22
N ILE A 66 2.10 7.98 -5.77
CA ILE A 66 2.20 9.30 -5.11
C ILE A 66 0.82 9.96 -5.02
N ILE A 67 0.03 9.95 -6.10
CA ILE A 67 -1.32 10.55 -6.14
C ILE A 67 -2.29 9.84 -5.20
N ASN A 68 -2.18 8.51 -5.07
CA ASN A 68 -3.00 7.72 -4.16
C ASN A 68 -2.56 7.83 -2.69
N GLU A 69 -1.54 8.64 -2.38
CA GLU A 69 -0.92 8.76 -1.05
C GLU A 69 -0.35 7.42 -0.51
N GLU A 70 -0.09 6.47 -1.40
CA GLU A 70 0.53 5.18 -1.08
C GLU A 70 2.04 5.34 -0.82
N LEU A 71 2.68 6.30 -1.49
CA LEU A 71 4.10 6.59 -1.37
C LEU A 71 4.30 8.07 -1.04
N MET A 72 4.90 8.35 0.12
CA MET A 72 5.24 9.71 0.52
C MET A 72 6.55 10.15 -0.16
N ALA A 73 6.45 10.48 -1.44
CA ALA A 73 7.57 10.89 -2.27
C ALA A 73 7.18 12.00 -3.24
N SER A 74 8.17 12.74 -3.72
CA SER A 74 8.04 13.66 -4.84
C SER A 74 8.88 13.18 -6.01
N LEU A 75 8.39 13.41 -7.23
CA LEU A 75 9.10 13.08 -8.46
C LEU A 75 9.62 14.38 -9.09
N ASP A 76 10.93 14.47 -9.29
CA ASP A 76 11.55 15.56 -10.04
C ASP A 76 11.60 15.22 -11.53
N GLU A 77 10.83 15.94 -12.34
CA GLU A 77 10.67 15.69 -13.79
C GLU A 77 11.99 15.85 -14.60
N PRO A 78 12.80 16.92 -14.42
CA PRO A 78 14.04 17.08 -15.19
C PRO A 78 15.13 16.06 -14.86
N THR A 79 15.33 15.70 -13.58
CA THR A 79 16.37 14.74 -13.19
C THR A 79 15.89 13.29 -13.19
N GLN A 80 14.57 13.07 -13.24
CA GLN A 80 13.93 11.75 -13.16
C GLN A 80 14.32 10.99 -11.90
N ILE A 81 14.38 11.71 -10.78
CA ILE A 81 14.71 11.17 -9.46
C ILE A 81 13.45 11.26 -8.59
N VAL A 82 13.15 10.17 -7.90
CA VAL A 82 12.14 10.10 -6.85
C VAL A 82 12.81 10.45 -5.52
N VAL A 83 12.35 11.51 -4.87
CA VAL A 83 12.82 11.96 -3.56
C VAL A 83 11.82 11.52 -2.50
N MET A 84 12.28 10.74 -1.52
CA MET A 84 11.43 10.22 -0.45
C MET A 84 11.30 11.24 0.67
N HIS A 85 10.09 11.40 1.20
CA HIS A 85 9.85 12.21 2.39
C HIS A 85 9.82 11.24 3.58
N ARG A 86 10.75 11.40 4.54
CA ARG A 86 10.89 10.54 5.74
C ARG A 86 9.79 10.78 6.77
N THR A 87 8.54 10.58 6.38
CA THR A 87 7.35 10.79 7.22
C THR A 87 6.84 9.49 7.85
N GLU A 88 7.50 8.36 7.60
CA GLU A 88 7.10 7.10 8.20
C GLU A 88 7.27 7.14 9.72
N PRO A 89 6.19 6.91 10.50
CA PRO A 89 6.28 6.90 11.94
C PRO A 89 7.20 5.78 12.40
N THR A 90 8.04 6.09 13.38
CA THR A 90 8.88 5.08 14.05
C THR A 90 8.00 3.97 14.63
N ARG A 91 8.54 2.76 14.82
CA ARG A 91 7.79 1.62 15.37
C ARG A 91 7.06 1.96 16.68
N LEU A 92 7.66 2.80 17.52
CA LEU A 92 7.05 3.30 18.76
C LEU A 92 5.84 4.20 18.45
N GLN A 93 5.97 5.15 17.52
CA GLN A 93 4.89 6.04 17.10
C GLN A 93 3.74 5.26 16.45
N SER A 94 4.02 4.27 15.59
CA SER A 94 2.99 3.40 15.02
C SER A 94 2.24 2.63 16.09
N LEU A 95 2.94 2.08 17.09
CA LEU A 95 2.29 1.37 18.20
C LEU A 95 1.45 2.30 19.06
N ALA A 96 1.92 3.53 19.30
CA ALA A 96 1.17 4.55 20.03
C ALA A 96 -0.11 4.97 19.28
N LEU A 97 -0.04 5.14 17.95
CA LEU A 97 -1.20 5.40 17.10
C LEU A 97 -2.23 4.26 17.17
N GLN A 98 -1.78 3.01 17.00
CA GLN A 98 -2.64 1.83 17.12
C GLN A 98 -3.29 1.71 18.51
N LEU A 99 -2.55 2.04 19.57
CA LEU A 99 -3.09 2.04 20.92
C LEU A 99 -4.14 3.15 21.09
N SER A 100 -3.89 4.34 20.55
CA SER A 100 -4.83 5.45 20.57
C SER A 100 -6.16 5.09 19.91
N GLU A 101 -6.12 4.46 18.72
CA GLU A 101 -7.31 3.97 18.03
C GLU A 101 -8.06 2.91 18.86
N LYS A 102 -7.33 1.96 19.46
CA LYS A 102 -7.93 0.94 20.33
C LYS A 102 -8.61 1.55 21.55
N VAL A 103 -7.97 2.51 22.20
CA VAL A 103 -8.55 3.22 23.35
C VAL A 103 -9.84 3.94 22.93
N GLY A 104 -9.85 4.60 21.77
CA GLY A 104 -11.06 5.19 21.20
C GLY A 104 -12.18 4.17 21.03
N SER A 105 -11.88 3.01 20.42
CA SER A 105 -12.86 1.94 20.23
C SER A 105 -13.41 1.37 21.55
N LEU A 106 -12.59 1.33 22.60
CA LEU A 106 -12.98 0.87 23.92
C LEU A 106 -13.92 1.87 24.60
N VAL A 107 -13.66 3.18 24.45
CA VAL A 107 -14.53 4.24 24.95
C VAL A 107 -15.90 4.16 24.28
N GLU A 108 -15.96 4.09 22.94
CA GLU A 108 -17.22 3.94 22.21
C GLU A 108 -18.00 2.69 22.64
N ASN A 109 -17.30 1.57 22.87
CA ASN A 109 -17.95 0.35 23.34
C ASN A 109 -18.47 0.48 24.78
N ASN A 110 -17.73 1.16 25.65
CA ASN A 110 -18.17 1.45 27.01
C ASN A 110 -19.42 2.34 27.02
N GLU A 111 -19.46 3.37 26.17
CA GLU A 111 -20.63 4.24 25.98
C GLU A 111 -21.85 3.43 25.52
N ARG A 112 -21.68 2.57 24.49
CA ARG A 112 -22.76 1.69 24.01
C ARG A 112 -23.29 0.74 25.09
N ILE A 113 -22.41 0.13 25.89
CA ILE A 113 -22.83 -0.75 27.01
C ILE A 113 -23.57 0.06 28.09
N MET A 114 -23.12 1.28 28.36
CA MET A 114 -23.76 2.16 29.34
C MET A 114 -25.18 2.56 28.91
N GLU A 115 -25.37 2.89 27.64
CA GLU A 115 -26.70 3.16 27.06
C GLU A 115 -27.64 1.96 27.18
N ILE A 116 -27.17 0.75 26.83
CA ILE A 116 -27.97 -0.49 26.95
C ILE A 116 -28.37 -0.74 28.42
N LYS A 117 -27.42 -0.56 29.36
CA LYS A 117 -27.71 -0.74 30.78
C LYS A 117 -28.74 0.28 31.26
N GLN A 118 -28.61 1.56 30.90
CA GLN A 118 -29.60 2.58 31.26
C GLN A 118 -30.98 2.27 30.67
N GLY A 119 -31.07 1.85 29.41
CA GLY A 119 -32.32 1.41 28.79
C GLY A 119 -33.01 0.29 29.57
N ASN A 120 -32.27 -0.75 30.00
CA ASN A 120 -32.82 -1.83 30.82
C ASN A 120 -33.26 -1.37 32.22
N TYR A 121 -32.61 -0.36 32.82
CA TYR A 121 -33.05 0.22 34.10
C TYR A 121 -34.38 0.97 33.98
N PHE A 122 -34.69 1.58 32.82
CA PHE A 122 -35.98 2.23 32.59
C PHE A 122 -37.11 1.22 32.31
N PHE A 123 -36.83 0.09 31.64
CA PHE A 123 -37.83 -0.96 31.41
C PHE A 123 -38.18 -1.78 32.67
N ASN A 124 -37.26 -1.99 33.60
CA ASN A 124 -37.51 -2.73 34.84
C ASN A 124 -38.20 -1.90 35.96
N LYS A 125 -38.55 -0.63 35.69
CA LYS A 125 -39.18 0.29 36.66
C LYS A 125 -40.66 0.59 36.38
N SER A 126 -41.27 -0.05 35.39
CA SER A 126 -42.72 0.01 35.10
C SER A 126 -43.45 -1.21 35.67
#